data_AF-A0A2V6ESY2-F1
#
_entry.id   AF-A0A2V6ESY2-F1
#
_cell.length_a   1.000
_cell.length_b   1.000
_cell.length_c   1.000
_cell.angle_alpha   90.00
_cell.angle_beta   90.00
_cell.angle_gamma   90.00
#
_symmetry.space_group_name_H-M   'P 1'
#
loop_
_entity.id
_entity.type
_entity.pdbx_description
1 polymer ?
#
loop_
_entity_poly.entity_id
_entity_poly.type
_entity_poly.pdbx_seq_one_letter_code
_entity_poly.pdbx_strand_id
1 'polypeptide(L)'
;YQLLEELRDSARTVFLFQTQCDSRELFQYILNDLNIDAQGMGLVEMHNKLNEVLFETMFARKRFVLVVDEAQNLDDSVLETVRMLSNFETHHTKLLQIVLAGQPPLAAKLAQPQLAQLLQRIAVLSRLEPFTAAETACYIDHRLKVAGSCGKTLFEPSAVSLIAERSKGIPRNINNICYNSLLIAYVRGDGTVTQGPVWRALEAAGFARRR
;
A
#
# COMPACT_ATOMS: atom_id res chain seq x y z
N TYR A 1 0.99 -6.59 5.62
CA TYR A 1 0.74 -7.74 6.51
C TYR A 1 0.07 -7.36 7.82
N GLN A 2 0.44 -6.27 8.50
CA GLN A 2 -0.22 -5.88 9.76
C GLN A 2 -1.72 -5.52 9.61
N LEU A 3 -2.08 -4.78 8.54
CA LEU A 3 -3.49 -4.53 8.17
C LEU A 3 -4.29 -5.83 7.93
N LEU A 4 -3.61 -6.87 7.43
CA LEU A 4 -4.23 -8.17 7.17
C LEU A 4 -4.54 -8.94 8.44
N GLU A 5 -3.63 -8.88 9.41
CA GLU A 5 -3.85 -9.50 10.73
C GLU A 5 -5.03 -8.82 11.44
N GLU A 6 -5.13 -7.49 11.36
CA GLU A 6 -6.25 -6.75 11.96
C GLU A 6 -7.59 -7.04 11.27
N LEU A 7 -7.59 -7.32 9.97
CA LEU A 7 -8.81 -7.59 9.21
C LEU A 7 -9.22 -9.08 9.19
N ARG A 8 -8.33 -10.01 9.55
CA ARG A 8 -8.51 -11.46 9.40
C ARG A 8 -9.80 -12.02 10.02
N ASP A 9 -10.22 -11.44 11.14
CA ASP A 9 -11.41 -11.88 11.86
C ASP A 9 -12.70 -11.31 11.25
N SER A 10 -12.63 -10.14 10.61
CA SER A 10 -13.79 -9.41 10.09
C SER A 10 -13.95 -9.49 8.56
N ALA A 11 -12.90 -9.89 7.84
CA ALA A 11 -12.87 -9.92 6.39
C ALA A 11 -12.05 -11.08 5.85
N ARG A 12 -12.50 -11.62 4.72
CA ARG A 12 -11.70 -12.44 3.80
C ARG A 12 -11.06 -11.49 2.80
N THR A 13 -9.75 -11.52 2.66
CA THR A 13 -9.03 -10.56 1.82
C THR A 13 -8.20 -11.28 0.77
N VAL A 14 -8.20 -10.76 -0.45
CA VAL A 14 -7.35 -11.19 -1.56
C VAL A 14 -6.43 -10.05 -1.97
N PHE A 15 -5.15 -10.34 -2.19
CA PHE A 15 -4.17 -9.35 -2.65
C PHE A 15 -3.68 -9.68 -4.05
N LEU A 16 -3.79 -8.69 -4.93
CA LEU A 16 -3.23 -8.74 -6.27
C LEU A 16 -2.02 -7.83 -6.32
N PHE A 17 -0.84 -8.47 -6.37
CA PHE A 17 0.44 -7.80 -6.60
C PHE A 17 0.84 -7.83 -8.08
N GLN A 18 0.37 -8.85 -8.82
CA GLN A 18 0.67 -9.00 -10.23
C GLN A 18 -0.36 -8.26 -11.07
N THR A 19 0.03 -7.09 -11.56
CA THR A 19 -0.83 -6.21 -12.37
C THR A 19 -0.56 -6.29 -13.86
N GLN A 20 0.45 -7.07 -14.28
CA GLN A 20 0.63 -7.45 -15.68
C GLN A 20 -0.19 -8.71 -15.92
N CYS A 21 -1.49 -8.53 -16.12
CA CYS A 21 -2.42 -9.62 -16.32
C CYS A 21 -3.54 -9.22 -17.27
N ASP A 22 -4.14 -10.20 -17.95
CA ASP A 22 -5.41 -9.99 -18.64
C ASP A 22 -6.63 -10.22 -17.71
N SER A 23 -7.83 -10.02 -18.23
CA SER A 23 -9.08 -10.23 -17.49
C SER A 23 -9.23 -11.65 -16.95
N ARG A 24 -8.76 -12.67 -17.68
CA ARG A 24 -8.86 -14.08 -17.26
C ARG A 24 -7.86 -14.39 -16.17
N GLU A 25 -6.62 -13.95 -16.35
CA GLU A 25 -5.57 -14.09 -15.37
C GLU A 25 -5.96 -13.41 -14.05
N LEU A 26 -6.62 -12.24 -14.10
CA LEU A 26 -7.18 -11.59 -12.91
C LEU A 26 -8.08 -12.53 -12.09
N PHE A 27 -9.06 -13.18 -12.73
CA PHE A 27 -9.92 -14.15 -12.05
C PHE A 27 -9.14 -15.35 -11.53
N GLN A 28 -8.17 -15.85 -12.30
CA GLN A 28 -7.32 -16.96 -11.88
C GLN A 28 -6.49 -16.61 -10.64
N TYR A 29 -5.89 -15.42 -10.60
CA TYR A 29 -5.14 -14.95 -9.43
C TYR A 29 -6.05 -14.84 -8.20
N ILE A 30 -7.25 -14.29 -8.35
CA ILE A 30 -8.22 -14.18 -7.25
C ILE A 30 -8.60 -15.58 -6.72
N LEU A 31 -8.95 -16.52 -7.60
CA LEU A 31 -9.36 -17.87 -7.20
C LEU A 31 -8.20 -18.68 -6.60
N ASN A 32 -7.00 -18.55 -7.16
CA ASN A 32 -5.80 -19.22 -6.65
C ASN A 32 -5.43 -18.72 -5.25
N ASP A 33 -5.53 -17.43 -4.97
CA ASP A 33 -5.30 -16.86 -3.62
C ASP A 33 -6.34 -17.39 -2.61
N LEU A 34 -7.54 -17.73 -3.09
CA LEU A 34 -8.59 -18.38 -2.31
C LEU A 34 -8.38 -19.90 -2.15
N ASN A 35 -7.28 -20.46 -2.66
CA ASN A 35 -6.98 -21.89 -2.74
C ASN A 35 -8.00 -22.69 -3.57
N ILE A 36 -8.55 -22.08 -4.61
CA ILE A 36 -9.47 -22.72 -5.56
C ILE A 36 -8.73 -22.90 -6.88
N ASP A 37 -8.57 -24.15 -7.32
CA ASP A 37 -7.95 -24.45 -8.60
C ASP A 37 -8.85 -24.00 -9.75
N ALA A 38 -8.37 -23.01 -10.51
CA ALA A 38 -9.03 -22.46 -11.67
C ALA A 38 -8.47 -23.00 -13.01
N GLN A 39 -7.61 -24.02 -12.97
CA GLN A 39 -7.07 -24.63 -14.18
C GLN A 39 -8.19 -25.25 -15.03
N GLY A 40 -8.14 -25.00 -16.34
CA GLY A 40 -9.15 -25.49 -17.28
C GLY A 40 -10.49 -24.74 -17.24
N MET A 41 -10.78 -23.98 -16.19
CA MET A 41 -12.06 -23.24 -16.08
C MET A 41 -12.18 -22.15 -17.15
N GLY A 42 -13.40 -22.00 -17.69
CA GLY A 42 -13.77 -20.85 -18.50
C GLY A 42 -14.00 -19.59 -17.66
N LEU A 43 -14.01 -18.41 -18.28
CA LEU A 43 -14.29 -17.14 -17.58
C LEU A 43 -15.64 -17.14 -16.85
N VAL A 44 -16.69 -17.70 -17.47
CA VAL A 44 -18.03 -17.80 -16.87
C VAL A 44 -18.03 -18.71 -15.64
N GLU A 45 -17.29 -19.81 -15.72
CA GLU A 45 -17.15 -20.76 -14.61
C GLU A 45 -16.39 -20.14 -13.44
N MET A 46 -15.28 -19.44 -13.71
CA MET A 46 -14.55 -18.68 -12.70
C MET A 46 -15.42 -17.61 -12.04
N HIS A 47 -16.24 -16.92 -12.84
CA HIS A 47 -17.15 -15.89 -12.35
C HIS A 47 -18.22 -16.48 -11.41
N ASN A 48 -18.83 -17.61 -11.80
CA ASN A 48 -19.78 -18.33 -10.96
C ASN A 48 -19.11 -18.82 -9.67
N LYS A 49 -17.87 -19.33 -9.76
CA LYS A 49 -17.14 -19.82 -8.60
C LYS A 49 -16.80 -18.70 -7.63
N LEU A 50 -16.38 -17.54 -8.14
CA LEU A 50 -16.15 -16.37 -7.31
C LEU A 50 -17.45 -15.91 -6.62
N ASN A 51 -18.57 -15.89 -7.34
CA ASN A 51 -19.88 -15.59 -6.78
C ASN A 51 -20.23 -16.50 -5.58
N GLU A 52 -20.08 -17.81 -5.73
CA GLU A 52 -20.30 -18.77 -4.63
C GLU A 52 -19.48 -18.39 -3.39
N VAL A 53 -18.19 -18.11 -3.57
CA VAL A 53 -17.29 -17.71 -2.47
C VAL A 53 -17.71 -16.39 -1.82
N LEU A 54 -18.17 -15.42 -2.62
CA LEU A 54 -18.66 -14.14 -2.10
C LEU A 54 -19.92 -14.34 -1.24
N PHE A 55 -20.84 -15.20 -1.67
CA PHE A 55 -22.02 -15.56 -0.88
C PHE A 55 -21.66 -16.30 0.40
N GLU A 56 -20.77 -17.29 0.35
CA GLU A 56 -20.28 -18.01 1.54
C GLU A 56 -19.66 -17.04 2.56
N THR A 57 -18.85 -16.08 2.08
CA THR A 57 -18.21 -15.08 2.93
C THR A 57 -19.25 -14.18 3.60
N MET A 58 -20.29 -13.78 2.86
CA MET A 58 -21.41 -13.01 3.39
C MET A 58 -22.23 -13.80 4.43
N PHE A 59 -22.53 -15.08 4.17
CA PHE A 59 -23.23 -15.93 5.14
C PHE A 59 -22.44 -16.14 6.43
N ALA A 60 -21.11 -16.18 6.33
CA ALA A 60 -20.21 -16.17 7.48
C ALA A 60 -20.11 -14.81 8.19
N ARG A 61 -20.91 -13.81 7.78
CA ARG A 61 -20.92 -12.42 8.27
C ARG A 61 -19.55 -11.73 8.18
N LYS A 62 -18.72 -12.15 7.22
CA LYS A 62 -17.45 -11.51 6.90
C LYS A 62 -17.60 -10.65 5.66
N ARG A 63 -16.74 -9.64 5.54
CA ARG A 63 -16.62 -8.85 4.31
C ARG A 63 -15.63 -9.53 3.37
N PHE A 64 -15.85 -9.45 2.06
CA PHE A 64 -14.82 -9.79 1.10
C PHE A 64 -14.13 -8.52 0.60
N VAL A 65 -12.80 -8.47 0.71
CA VAL A 65 -11.99 -7.31 0.30
C VAL A 65 -10.97 -7.75 -0.75
N LEU A 66 -11.01 -7.15 -1.94
CA LEU A 66 -9.99 -7.29 -2.96
C LEU A 66 -9.08 -6.07 -2.93
N VAL A 67 -7.80 -6.28 -2.65
CA VAL A 67 -6.78 -5.23 -2.69
C VAL A 67 -5.94 -5.42 -3.93
N VAL A 68 -5.91 -4.41 -4.80
CA VAL A 68 -5.05 -4.36 -5.98
C VAL A 68 -3.99 -3.31 -5.71
N ASP A 69 -2.73 -3.75 -5.58
CA ASP A 69 -1.59 -2.84 -5.46
C ASP A 69 -1.02 -2.53 -6.84
N GLU A 70 -0.27 -1.43 -6.98
CA GLU A 70 0.31 -0.97 -8.24
C GLU A 70 -0.71 -0.86 -9.40
N ALA A 71 -1.97 -0.53 -9.09
CA ALA A 71 -3.09 -0.60 -10.02
C ALA A 71 -2.94 0.33 -11.25
N GLN A 72 -2.01 1.30 -11.25
CA GLN A 72 -1.72 2.10 -12.45
C GLN A 72 -1.21 1.25 -13.63
N ASN A 73 -0.65 0.08 -13.33
CA ASN A 73 -0.10 -0.85 -14.31
C ASN A 73 -1.18 -1.75 -14.96
N LEU A 74 -2.39 -1.82 -14.40
CA LEU A 74 -3.49 -2.61 -14.97
C LEU A 74 -3.98 -1.98 -16.27
N ASP A 75 -4.09 -2.75 -17.34
CA ASP A 75 -4.68 -2.27 -18.59
C ASP A 75 -6.16 -1.87 -18.44
N ASP A 76 -6.64 -1.01 -19.33
CA ASP A 76 -8.01 -0.47 -19.27
C ASP A 76 -9.07 -1.58 -19.36
N SER A 77 -8.80 -2.65 -20.12
CA SER A 77 -9.66 -3.85 -20.19
C SER A 77 -9.78 -4.57 -18.84
N VAL A 78 -8.71 -4.57 -18.05
CA VAL A 78 -8.70 -5.19 -16.72
C VAL A 78 -9.39 -4.28 -15.72
N LEU A 79 -9.22 -2.96 -15.82
CA LEU A 79 -9.98 -1.99 -15.03
C LEU A 79 -11.49 -2.07 -15.32
N GLU A 80 -11.89 -2.32 -16.57
CA GLU A 80 -13.28 -2.64 -16.91
C GLU A 80 -13.74 -3.95 -16.27
N THR A 81 -12.86 -4.93 -16.14
CA THR A 81 -13.15 -6.17 -15.41
C THR A 81 -13.34 -5.90 -13.92
N VAL A 82 -12.50 -5.07 -13.31
CA VAL A 82 -12.66 -4.58 -11.93
C VAL A 82 -13.99 -3.83 -11.75
N ARG A 83 -14.39 -3.02 -12.74
CA ARG A 83 -15.71 -2.37 -12.74
C ARG A 83 -16.83 -3.40 -12.71
N MET A 84 -16.74 -4.45 -13.52
CA MET A 84 -17.73 -5.54 -13.50
C MET A 84 -17.77 -6.26 -12.15
N LEU A 85 -16.60 -6.56 -11.55
CA LEU A 85 -16.52 -7.15 -10.21
C LEU A 85 -17.20 -6.27 -9.15
N SER A 86 -17.11 -4.95 -9.25
CA SER A 86 -17.76 -4.01 -8.31
C SER A 86 -19.30 -4.07 -8.33
N ASN A 87 -19.89 -4.70 -9.36
CA ASN A 87 -21.32 -4.94 -9.46
C ASN A 87 -21.78 -6.18 -8.67
N PHE A 88 -20.86 -6.95 -8.06
CA PHE A 88 -21.26 -8.04 -7.17
C PHE A 88 -21.95 -7.49 -5.92
N GLU A 89 -23.27 -7.52 -5.94
CA GLU A 89 -24.13 -7.02 -4.89
C GLU A 89 -25.41 -7.86 -4.78
N THR A 90 -25.97 -7.89 -3.58
CA THR A 90 -27.36 -8.28 -3.38
C THR A 90 -28.23 -7.03 -3.41
N HIS A 91 -29.56 -7.18 -3.38
CA HIS A 91 -30.48 -6.05 -3.25
C HIS A 91 -30.20 -5.14 -2.04
N HIS A 92 -29.42 -5.62 -1.05
CA HIS A 92 -29.22 -4.91 0.21
C HIS A 92 -27.74 -4.62 0.53
N THR A 93 -26.78 -5.34 -0.06
CA THR A 93 -25.36 -5.22 0.33
C THR A 93 -24.40 -5.48 -0.83
N LYS A 94 -23.31 -4.70 -0.89
CA LYS A 94 -22.14 -5.05 -1.70
C LYS A 94 -21.50 -6.34 -1.17
N LEU A 95 -21.28 -7.29 -2.07
CA LEU A 95 -20.62 -8.56 -1.75
C LEU A 95 -19.09 -8.44 -1.79
N LEU A 96 -18.59 -7.50 -2.59
CA LEU A 96 -17.16 -7.26 -2.81
C LEU A 96 -16.79 -5.80 -2.54
N GLN A 97 -15.83 -5.59 -1.64
CA GLN A 97 -15.15 -4.32 -1.45
C GLN A 97 -13.84 -4.33 -2.23
N ILE A 98 -13.57 -3.30 -3.02
CA ILE A 98 -12.33 -3.19 -3.81
C ILE A 98 -11.51 -2.01 -3.29
N VAL A 99 -10.21 -2.22 -3.10
CA VAL A 99 -9.22 -1.19 -2.78
C VAL A 99 -8.20 -1.17 -3.91
N LEU A 100 -8.16 -0.06 -4.65
CA LEU A 100 -7.13 0.19 -5.66
C LEU A 100 -6.05 1.08 -5.05
N ALA A 101 -4.84 0.56 -4.92
CA ALA A 101 -3.67 1.27 -4.46
C ALA A 101 -2.66 1.37 -5.60
N GLY A 102 -1.89 2.46 -5.61
CA GLY A 102 -0.91 2.68 -6.66
C GLY A 102 -0.28 4.05 -6.60
N GLN A 103 0.52 4.34 -7.61
CA GLN A 103 1.26 5.58 -7.73
C GLN A 103 0.36 6.74 -8.22
N PRO A 104 0.78 8.01 -8.09
CA PRO A 104 0.00 9.17 -8.53
C PRO A 104 -0.60 9.09 -9.95
N PRO A 105 0.04 8.46 -10.96
CA PRO A 105 -0.57 8.27 -12.28
C PRO A 105 -1.89 7.50 -12.28
N LEU A 106 -2.17 6.68 -11.26
CA LEU A 106 -3.43 5.94 -11.14
C LEU A 106 -4.65 6.87 -11.15
N ALA A 107 -4.58 7.99 -10.40
CA ALA A 107 -5.69 8.94 -10.34
C ALA A 107 -5.96 9.59 -11.71
N ALA A 108 -4.90 9.91 -12.47
CA ALA A 108 -5.02 10.43 -13.82
C ALA A 108 -5.56 9.38 -14.80
N LYS A 109 -5.16 8.11 -14.64
CA LYS A 109 -5.69 6.99 -15.43
C LYS A 109 -7.18 6.79 -15.19
N LEU A 110 -7.61 6.72 -13.94
CA LEU A 110 -9.03 6.55 -13.58
C LEU A 110 -9.91 7.74 -14.02
N ALA A 111 -9.33 8.92 -14.21
CA ALA A 111 -10.03 10.10 -14.72
C ALA A 111 -10.21 10.10 -16.25
N GLN A 112 -9.69 9.11 -16.98
CA GLN A 112 -9.84 9.03 -18.43
C GLN A 112 -11.31 8.78 -18.82
N PRO A 113 -11.78 9.35 -19.95
CA PRO A 113 -13.18 9.21 -20.38
C PRO A 113 -13.67 7.76 -20.52
N GLN A 114 -12.78 6.85 -20.95
CA GLN A 114 -13.08 5.43 -21.12
C GLN A 114 -13.40 4.73 -19.79
N LEU A 115 -12.84 5.21 -18.68
CA LEU A 115 -13.01 4.65 -17.34
C LEU A 115 -14.00 5.45 -16.48
N ALA A 116 -14.75 6.39 -17.08
CA ALA A 116 -15.70 7.24 -16.35
C ALA A 116 -16.73 6.43 -15.54
N GLN A 117 -17.14 5.26 -16.05
CA GLN A 117 -18.07 4.38 -15.33
C GLN A 117 -17.45 3.74 -14.08
N LEU A 118 -16.17 3.38 -14.12
CA LEU A 118 -15.44 2.87 -12.96
C LEU A 118 -15.26 3.98 -11.93
N LEU A 119 -14.89 5.19 -12.36
CA LEU A 119 -14.70 6.34 -11.49
C LEU A 119 -15.97 6.66 -10.67
N GLN A 120 -17.15 6.57 -11.28
CA GLN A 120 -18.43 6.77 -10.60
C GLN A 120 -18.72 5.74 -9.50
N ARG A 121 -18.05 4.58 -9.51
CA ARG A 121 -18.17 3.54 -8.49
C ARG A 121 -17.16 3.73 -7.33
N ILE A 122 -16.20 4.63 -7.48
CA ILE A 122 -15.21 4.92 -6.43
C ILE A 122 -15.86 5.81 -5.37
N ALA A 123 -16.21 5.21 -4.23
CA ALA A 123 -16.83 5.93 -3.12
C ALA A 123 -15.84 6.84 -2.38
N VAL A 124 -14.57 6.43 -2.31
CA VAL A 124 -13.51 7.15 -1.59
C VAL A 124 -12.25 7.17 -2.45
N LEU A 125 -11.75 8.37 -2.71
CA LEU A 125 -10.44 8.59 -3.32
C LEU A 125 -9.61 9.38 -2.32
N SER A 126 -8.48 8.81 -1.91
CA SER A 126 -7.56 9.45 -0.98
C SER A 126 -6.16 9.45 -1.57
N ARG A 127 -5.45 10.58 -1.39
CA ARG A 127 -4.06 10.73 -1.77
C ARG A 127 -3.24 10.84 -0.50
N LEU A 128 -2.23 9.98 -0.36
CA LEU A 128 -1.27 10.08 0.72
C LEU A 128 -0.28 11.19 0.40
N GLU A 129 -0.27 12.23 1.25
CA GLU A 129 0.69 13.32 1.17
C GLU A 129 1.96 12.97 1.95
N PRO A 130 3.13 13.53 1.56
CA PRO A 130 4.34 13.40 2.36
C PRO A 130 4.14 13.99 3.76
N PHE A 131 4.85 13.44 4.75
CA PHE A 131 4.77 13.95 6.11
C PHE A 131 5.28 15.38 6.22
N THR A 132 4.60 16.17 7.05
CA THR A 132 5.12 17.43 7.57
C THR A 132 6.35 17.20 8.45
N ALA A 133 7.06 18.27 8.81
CA ALA A 133 8.20 18.16 9.72
C ALA A 133 7.81 17.59 11.10
N ALA A 134 6.64 17.97 11.61
CA ALA A 134 6.10 17.46 12.87
C ALA A 134 5.75 15.97 12.77
N GLU A 135 5.04 15.56 11.71
CA GLU A 135 4.71 14.15 11.47
C GLU A 135 5.96 13.31 11.22
N THR A 136 6.98 13.85 10.57
CA THR A 136 8.27 13.18 10.38
C THR A 136 8.93 12.88 11.72
N ALA A 137 8.92 13.84 12.66
CA ALA A 137 9.44 13.62 14.00
C ALA A 137 8.65 12.53 14.75
N CYS A 138 7.32 12.59 14.70
CA CYS A 138 6.44 11.57 15.28
C CYS A 138 6.67 10.19 14.65
N TYR A 139 6.86 10.13 13.34
CA TYR A 139 7.13 8.91 12.61
C TYR A 139 8.47 8.28 13.01
N ILE A 140 9.53 9.08 13.12
CA ILE A 140 10.85 8.59 13.58
C ILE A 140 10.73 8.04 15.00
N ASP A 141 10.11 8.78 15.92
CA ASP A 141 9.91 8.34 17.31
C ASP A 141 9.09 7.03 17.38
N HIS A 142 8.00 6.94 16.64
CA HIS A 142 7.21 5.71 16.54
C HIS A 142 8.05 4.53 16.04
N ARG A 143 8.81 4.70 14.95
CA ARG A 143 9.64 3.63 14.37
C ARG A 143 10.74 3.18 15.34
N LEU A 144 11.31 4.09 16.12
CA LEU A 144 12.28 3.75 17.16
C LEU A 144 11.64 2.97 18.31
N LYS A 145 10.43 3.33 18.74
CA LYS A 145 9.67 2.57 19.76
C LYS A 145 9.37 1.15 19.29
N VAL A 146 8.94 0.98 18.04
CA VAL A 146 8.71 -0.34 17.43
C VAL A 146 10.00 -1.17 17.39
N ALA A 147 11.16 -0.52 17.18
CA ALA A 147 12.47 -1.17 17.23
C ALA A 147 12.99 -1.46 18.66
N GLY A 148 12.21 -1.14 19.70
CA GLY A 148 12.55 -1.42 21.10
C GLY A 148 13.28 -0.28 21.83
N SER A 149 13.26 0.95 21.31
CA SER A 149 13.82 2.10 22.03
C SER A 149 12.99 2.43 23.28
N CYS A 150 13.59 2.28 24.46
CA CYS A 150 12.97 2.56 25.76
C CYS A 150 13.24 4.00 26.22
N GLY A 151 12.89 5.01 25.42
CA GLY A 151 12.93 6.41 25.83
C GLY A 151 14.31 7.08 25.83
N LYS A 152 15.34 6.45 25.26
CA LYS A 152 16.60 7.14 24.95
C LYS A 152 16.44 7.98 23.69
N THR A 153 16.80 9.25 23.77
CA THR A 153 16.81 10.17 22.63
C THR A 153 17.97 9.81 21.70
N LEU A 154 17.69 8.98 20.69
CA LEU A 154 18.70 8.53 19.71
C LEU A 154 19.01 9.58 18.64
N PHE A 155 18.13 10.56 18.42
CA PHE A 155 18.33 11.65 17.48
C PHE A 155 18.15 12.99 18.18
N GLU A 156 19.08 13.91 17.99
CA GLU A 156 18.89 15.29 18.43
C GLU A 156 17.80 16.00 17.63
N PRO A 157 17.09 16.98 18.20
CA PRO A 157 16.09 17.76 17.47
C PRO A 157 16.64 18.38 16.17
N SER A 158 17.89 18.85 16.19
CA SER A 158 18.58 19.41 15.01
C SER A 158 18.80 18.39 13.89
N ALA A 159 19.04 17.12 14.25
CA ALA A 159 19.18 16.02 13.31
C ALA A 159 17.80 15.63 12.72
N VAL A 160 16.76 15.57 13.57
CA VAL A 160 15.38 15.31 13.12
C VAL A 160 14.90 16.38 12.14
N SER A 161 15.15 17.66 12.42
CA SER A 161 14.80 18.76 11.50
C SER A 161 15.51 18.62 10.15
N LEU A 162 16.81 18.27 10.16
CA LEU A 162 17.56 18.04 8.92
C LEU A 162 17.03 16.83 8.14
N ILE A 163 16.65 15.75 8.82
CA ILE A 163 16.04 14.58 8.19
C ILE A 163 14.69 14.95 7.56
N ALA A 164 13.85 15.71 8.26
CA ALA A 164 12.55 16.15 7.74
C ALA A 164 12.71 16.98 6.46
N GLU A 165 13.61 17.96 6.45
CA GLU A 165 13.90 18.80 5.29
C GLU A 165 14.39 17.95 4.09
N ARG A 166 15.37 17.07 4.33
CA ARG A 166 16.07 16.36 3.26
C ARG A 166 15.32 15.15 2.74
N SER A 167 14.51 14.51 3.57
CA SER A 167 13.65 13.41 3.16
C SER A 167 12.43 13.86 2.34
N LYS A 168 12.07 15.15 2.44
CA LYS A 168 10.84 15.74 1.91
C LYS A 168 9.57 15.08 2.47
N GLY A 169 9.63 14.57 3.71
CA GLY A 169 8.51 13.87 4.35
C GLY A 169 8.22 12.47 3.80
N ILE A 170 9.05 11.95 2.90
CA ILE A 170 8.83 10.64 2.26
C ILE A 170 9.31 9.52 3.21
N PRO A 171 8.44 8.62 3.68
CA PRO A 171 8.80 7.58 4.68
C PRO A 171 10.00 6.73 4.27
N ARG A 172 10.10 6.34 3.00
CA ARG A 172 11.25 5.58 2.47
C ARG A 172 12.57 6.34 2.60
N ASN A 173 12.54 7.64 2.30
CA ASN A 173 13.74 8.49 2.42
C ASN A 173 14.09 8.71 3.89
N ILE A 174 13.09 8.97 4.75
CA ILE A 174 13.28 9.11 6.19
C ILE A 174 13.98 7.85 6.73
N ASN A 175 13.47 6.66 6.43
CA ASN A 175 14.04 5.39 6.87
C ASN A 175 15.49 5.21 6.41
N ASN A 176 15.77 5.49 5.12
CA ASN A 176 17.12 5.35 4.57
C ASN A 176 18.11 6.31 5.23
N ILE A 177 17.73 7.57 5.43
CA ILE A 177 18.59 8.56 6.08
C ILE A 177 18.82 8.16 7.54
N CYS A 178 17.76 7.79 8.27
CA CYS A 178 17.86 7.38 9.68
C CYS A 178 18.76 6.15 9.85
N TYR A 179 18.56 5.11 9.03
CA TYR A 179 19.35 3.87 9.08
C TYR A 179 20.85 4.15 8.88
N ASN A 180 21.20 4.88 7.83
CA ASN A 180 22.58 5.23 7.54
C ASN A 180 23.18 6.13 8.63
N SER A 181 22.39 7.07 9.17
CA SER A 181 22.85 7.96 10.24
C SER A 181 23.14 7.19 11.54
N LEU A 182 22.27 6.23 11.88
CA LEU A 182 22.47 5.34 13.03
C LEU A 182 23.71 4.46 12.85
N LEU A 183 23.90 3.89 11.66
CA LEU A 183 25.09 3.08 11.35
C LEU A 183 26.39 3.89 11.52
N ILE A 184 26.42 5.12 11.01
CA ILE A 184 27.58 6.01 11.13
C ILE A 184 27.84 6.39 12.59
N ALA A 185 26.80 6.73 13.36
CA ALA A 185 26.93 7.04 14.78
C ALA A 185 27.45 5.83 15.58
N TYR A 186 26.91 4.63 15.31
CA TYR A 186 27.34 3.39 15.93
C TYR A 186 28.82 3.08 15.69
N VAL A 187 29.29 3.19 14.44
CA VAL A 187 30.71 2.97 14.08
C VAL A 187 31.65 3.95 14.80
N ARG A 188 31.16 5.16 15.13
CA ARG A 188 31.94 6.19 15.84
C ARG A 188 31.87 6.06 17.36
N GLY A 189 31.01 5.17 17.89
CA GLY A 189 30.74 5.06 19.32
C GLY A 189 29.85 6.17 19.87
N ASP A 190 29.15 6.92 19.01
CA ASP A 190 28.26 8.00 19.42
C ASP A 190 26.92 7.40 19.93
N GLY A 191 26.51 7.78 21.15
CA GLY A 191 25.23 7.35 21.73
C GLY A 191 24.00 8.05 21.15
N THR A 192 24.21 9.16 20.43
CA THR A 192 23.16 10.02 19.88
C THR A 192 23.55 10.49 18.47
N VAL A 193 22.61 10.46 17.55
CA VAL A 193 22.76 10.97 16.18
C VAL A 193 22.57 12.49 16.17
N THR A 194 23.67 13.20 15.90
CA THR A 194 23.70 14.65 15.63
C THR A 194 23.60 14.93 14.12
N GLN A 195 23.66 16.19 13.70
CA GLN A 195 23.64 16.55 12.26
C GLN A 195 24.82 15.98 11.46
N GLY A 196 25.98 15.73 12.08
CA GLY A 196 27.18 15.25 11.39
C GLY A 196 26.99 13.88 10.71
N PRO A 197 26.58 12.84 11.44
CA PRO A 197 26.22 11.54 10.86
C PRO A 197 25.12 11.64 9.79
N VAL A 198 24.12 12.51 9.98
CA VAL A 198 23.05 12.73 8.99
C VAL A 198 23.60 13.32 7.70
N TRP A 199 24.48 14.32 7.78
CA TRP A 199 25.11 14.91 6.60
C TRP A 199 25.91 13.89 5.80
N ARG A 200 26.72 13.07 6.47
CA ARG A 200 27.47 11.98 5.84
C ARG A 200 26.55 10.93 5.20
N ALA A 201 25.43 10.60 5.85
CA ALA A 201 24.43 9.70 5.27
C ALA A 201 23.83 10.26 3.98
N LEU A 202 23.57 11.57 3.92
CA LEU A 202 23.04 12.25 2.73
C LEU A 202 24.05 12.32 1.58
N GLU A 203 25.33 12.52 1.89
CA GLU A 203 26.43 12.48 0.92
C GLU A 203 26.57 11.08 0.30
N ALA A 204 26.60 10.04 1.14
CA ALA A 204 26.73 8.65 0.70
C ALA A 204 25.54 8.17 -0.15
N ALA A 205 24.32 8.61 0.18
CA ALA A 205 23.11 8.24 -0.53
C ALA A 205 22.80 9.13 -1.76
N GLY A 206 23.69 10.07 -2.11
CA GLY A 206 23.53 10.92 -3.30
C GLY A 206 22.43 11.98 -3.20
N PHE A 207 21.84 12.20 -2.02
CA PHE A 207 20.84 13.25 -1.78
C PHE A 207 21.44 14.67 -1.88
N ALA A 208 22.76 14.80 -1.71
CA ALA A 208 23.48 16.08 -1.76
C ALA A 208 23.51 16.76 -3.15
N ARG A 209 23.14 16.04 -4.23
CA ARG A 209 23.26 16.56 -5.62
C ARG A 209 21.99 17.17 -6.23
N ARG A 210 20.86 17.20 -5.52
CA ARG A 210 19.63 17.85 -6.02
C ARG A 210 19.52 19.26 -5.42
N ARG A 211 20.23 20.21 -6.02
CA ARG A 211 19.92 21.65 -5.92
C ARG A 211 18.89 22.02 -6.97
#